data_AF-A0A562KGU7-F1
#
_entry.id   AF-A0A562KGU7-F1
#
_cell.length_a   1.000
_cell.length_b   1.000
_cell.length_c   1.000
_cell.angle_alpha   90.00
_cell.angle_beta   90.00
_cell.angle_gamma   90.00
#
_symmetry.space_group_name_H-M   'P 1'
#
loop_
_entity.id
_entity.type
_entity.pdbx_description
1 polymer ?
#
loop_
_entity_poly.entity_id
_entity_poly.type
_entity_poly.pdbx_seq_one_letter_code
_entity_poly.pdbx_strand_id
1 'polypeptide(L)' 'MSPQDAFYFARRAQEENRKAAAARLRGEDQSAVAVHAELAVRYQAKALMLQRQ' A
#
# COMPACT_ATOMS: atom_id res chain seq x y z
N MET A 1 10.34 -4.40 16.00
CA MET A 1 9.91 -4.76 14.64
C MET A 1 11.07 -5.41 13.94
N SER A 2 10.83 -6.49 13.21
CA SER A 2 11.86 -7.30 12.55
C SER A 2 11.97 -6.96 11.05
N PRO A 3 13.05 -7.36 10.37
CA PRO A 3 13.15 -7.25 8.91
C PRO A 3 11.99 -7.92 8.15
N GLN A 4 11.35 -8.96 8.72
CA GLN A 4 10.15 -9.58 8.13
C GLN A 4 8.95 -8.62 8.07
N ASP A 5 8.87 -7.66 9.00
CA ASP A 5 7.83 -6.63 9.01
C ASP A 5 7.99 -5.67 7.81
N ALA A 6 9.24 -5.37 7.40
CA ALA A 6 9.51 -4.54 6.23
C ALA A 6 9.01 -5.20 4.94
N PHE A 7 9.28 -6.50 4.77
CA PHE A 7 8.77 -7.28 3.63
C PHE A 7 7.24 -7.37 3.63
N TYR A 8 6.64 -7.57 4.81
CA TYR A 8 5.19 -7.56 4.97
C TYR A 8 4.58 -6.24 4.50
N PHE A 9 5.09 -5.09 4.96
CA PHE A 9 4.56 -3.80 4.54
C PHE A 9 4.80 -3.49 3.08
N ALA A 10 5.95 -3.86 2.52
CA ALA A 10 6.22 -3.72 1.09
C ALA A 10 5.20 -4.51 0.25
N ARG A 11 4.90 -5.76 0.63
CA ARG A 11 3.88 -6.59 -0.03
C ARG A 11 2.49 -5.96 0.09
N ARG A 12 2.11 -5.52 1.29
CA ARG A 12 0.80 -4.85 1.51
C ARG A 12 0.66 -3.58 0.68
N ALA A 13 1.72 -2.79 0.54
CA ALA A 13 1.68 -1.63 -0.33
C ALA A 13 1.41 -1.98 -1.79
N GLN A 14 2.06 -3.03 -2.32
CA GLN A 14 1.79 -3.50 -3.68
C GLN A 14 0.35 -4.00 -3.84
N GLU A 15 -0.18 -4.73 -2.86
CA GLU A 15 -1.57 -5.20 -2.86
C GLU A 15 -2.56 -4.05 -2.93
N GLU A 16 -2.38 -3.01 -2.10
CA GLU A 16 -3.27 -1.85 -2.09
C GLU A 16 -3.14 -1.03 -3.39
N ASN A 17 -1.94 -0.89 -3.98
CA ASN A 17 -1.79 -0.28 -5.31
C ASN A 17 -2.56 -1.05 -6.40
N ARG A 18 -2.52 -2.39 -6.37
CA ARG A 18 -3.30 -3.21 -7.31
C ARG A 18 -4.81 -3.02 -7.11
N LYS A 19 -5.26 -2.90 -5.86
CA LYS A 19 -6.68 -2.61 -5.55
C LYS A 19 -7.10 -1.23 -6.04
N ALA A 20 -6.27 -0.20 -5.84
CA ALA A 20 -6.52 1.15 -6.36
C ALA A 20 -6.64 1.14 -7.89
N ALA A 21 -5.74 0.42 -8.59
CA ALA A 21 -5.80 0.26 -10.03
C ALA A 21 -7.06 -0.49 -10.47
N ALA A 22 -7.42 -1.58 -9.78
CA ALA A 22 -8.62 -2.36 -10.07
C ALA A 22 -9.90 -1.54 -9.84
N ALA A 23 -9.97 -0.76 -8.76
CA ALA A 23 -11.08 0.16 -8.48
C ALA A 23 -11.25 1.20 -9.59
N ARG A 24 -10.14 1.79 -10.07
CA ARG A 24 -10.17 2.71 -11.23
C ARG A 24 -10.71 2.03 -12.48
N LEU A 25 -10.24 0.82 -12.79
CA LEU A 25 -10.68 0.06 -13.96
C LEU A 25 -12.15 -0.35 -13.90
N ARG A 26 -12.67 -0.62 -12.70
CA ARG A 26 -14.10 -0.91 -12.47
C ARG A 26 -14.97 0.35 -12.49
N GLY A 27 -14.38 1.54 -12.59
CA GLY A 27 -15.11 2.80 -12.52
C GLY A 27 -15.71 3.06 -11.13
N GLU A 28 -15.09 2.51 -10.08
CA GLU A 28 -15.50 2.77 -8.70
C GLU A 28 -15.30 4.25 -8.32
N ASP A 29 -15.98 4.66 -7.24
CA ASP A 29 -15.90 6.01 -6.72
C ASP A 29 -14.45 6.42 -6.41
N GLN A 30 -14.13 7.69 -6.67
CA GLN A 30 -12.79 8.23 -6.45
C GLN A 30 -12.34 8.12 -4.99
N SER A 31 -13.27 8.12 -4.03
CA SER A 31 -12.95 7.88 -2.62
C SER A 31 -12.44 6.46 -2.37
N ALA A 32 -12.99 5.44 -3.03
CA ALA A 32 -12.53 4.05 -2.90
C ALA A 32 -11.11 3.89 -3.47
N VAL A 33 -10.86 4.51 -4.62
CA VAL A 33 -9.51 4.59 -5.22
C VAL A 33 -8.53 5.29 -4.27
N ALA A 34 -8.93 6.41 -3.68
CA ALA A 34 -8.09 7.21 -2.79
C ALA A 34 -7.74 6.45 -1.50
N VAL A 35 -8.68 5.71 -0.91
CA VAL A 35 -8.43 4.90 0.30
C VAL A 35 -7.33 3.86 0.04
N HIS A 36 -7.41 3.13 -1.07
CA HIS A 36 -6.39 2.15 -1.43
C HIS A 36 -5.04 2.80 -1.72
N ALA A 37 -5.02 3.94 -2.41
CA ALA A 37 -3.79 4.68 -2.67
C ALA A 37 -3.14 5.19 -1.39
N GLU A 38 -3.92 5.72 -0.44
CA GLU A 38 -3.42 6.20 0.84
C GLU A 38 -2.82 5.06 1.68
N LEU A 39 -3.51 3.92 1.75
CA LEU A 39 -3.00 2.73 2.45
C LEU A 39 -1.68 2.25 1.84
N ALA A 40 -1.56 2.26 0.52
CA ALA A 40 -0.32 1.87 -0.16
C ALA A 40 0.87 2.76 0.23
N VAL A 41 0.66 4.09 0.26
CA VAL A 41 1.69 5.06 0.69
C VAL A 41 2.08 4.86 2.15
N ARG A 42 1.10 4.66 3.04
CA ARG A 42 1.36 4.42 4.47
C ARG A 42 2.19 3.15 4.68
N TYR A 43 1.89 2.08 3.94
CA TYR A 43 2.67 0.84 4.03
C TYR A 43 4.08 0.98 3.42
N GLN A 44 4.25 1.70 2.31
CA GLN A 44 5.58 2.02 1.76
C GLN A 44 6.42 2.79 2.78
N ALA A 45 5.87 3.83 3.40
CA ALA A 45 6.56 4.62 4.41
C ALA A 45 7.04 3.74 5.58
N LYS A 46 6.18 2.84 6.07
CA LYS A 46 6.54 1.89 7.14
C LYS A 46 7.64 0.92 6.71
N ALA A 47 7.56 0.37 5.50
CA ALA A 47 8.60 -0.52 4.98
C ALA A 47 9.96 0.20 4.89
N LEU A 48 9.98 1.42 4.35
CA LEU A 48 11.17 2.26 4.25
C LEU A 48 11.76 2.62 5.62
N MET A 49 10.91 2.93 6.61
CA MET A 49 11.37 3.21 7.97
C MET A 49 12.07 1.99 8.59
N LEU A 50 11.56 0.79 8.36
CA LEU A 50 12.11 -0.45 8.90
C LEU A 50 13.34 -0.96 8.16
N GLN A 51 13.49 -0.65 6.88
CA GLN A 51 14.71 -0.97 6.11
C GLN A 51 15.90 -0.07 6.45
N ARG A 52 15.65 1.10 7.06
CA ARG A 52 16.67 2.07 7.45
C ARG A 52 17.14 1.92 8.90
N GLN A 53 16.57 0.96 9.64
CA GLN A 53 16.99 0.57 10.99
C GLN A 53 18.01 -0.56 10.90
#